data_AF-A0A4U6QN78-F1
#
_entry.id   AF-A0A4U6QN78-F1
#
_cell.length_a   1.000
_cell.length_b   1.000
_cell.length_c   1.000
_cell.angle_alpha   90.00
_cell.angle_beta   90.00
_cell.angle_gamma   90.00
#
_symmetry.space_group_name_H-M   'P 1'
#
loop_
_entity.id
_entity.type
_entity.pdbx_description
1 polymer ?
#
loop_
_entity_poly.entity_id
_entity_poly.type
_entity_poly.pdbx_seq_one_letter_code
_entity_poly.pdbx_strand_id
1 'polypeptide(L)'
;MPATSPRFRPTRARLGAATAGLALAAVLTACGSTVAGTVAAADPGTVTNTVRPTTSGTTARPTTAASTPTSTTPTDVTFDNGLTLTELRGDLDAAVTVTDTFWSTHWSDYFTGAYVAPTVTGLYDGLAAGTAPTCGGEPLEAYNAFYCSADDSLAWDVNLIVDGSAQIGDSFPYLVIAHEWGHAVQARLDPSLVAAGYELQADCLGAAALFGAAADGTLQFDEGDTRELVTSLSALGDEMAWATEADHGDSFQRVGWFDLGRTGGVPACIAAAGDPARDTVTQTPPLTVAPSAPGGGPEAEMTATVPSEPTAPPTS
;
A
#
# COMPACT_ATOMS: atom_id res chain seq x y z
N MET A 1 -46.14 -43.09 -26.37
CA MET A 1 -45.65 -43.94 -27.47
C MET A 1 -44.51 -43.21 -28.16
N PRO A 2 -43.37 -43.86 -28.45
CA PRO A 2 -42.08 -43.20 -28.57
C PRO A 2 -41.76 -42.78 -30.02
N ALA A 3 -41.04 -41.66 -30.16
CA ALA A 3 -40.40 -41.25 -31.40
C ALA A 3 -38.90 -41.51 -31.30
N THR A 4 -38.43 -42.34 -32.23
CA THR A 4 -37.07 -42.86 -32.41
C THR A 4 -36.03 -41.79 -32.80
N SER A 5 -34.88 -41.84 -32.13
CA SER A 5 -33.65 -41.11 -32.47
C SER A 5 -33.00 -41.60 -33.78
N PRO A 6 -32.29 -40.75 -34.54
CA PRO A 6 -31.30 -41.21 -35.51
C PRO A 6 -29.91 -41.32 -34.88
N ARG A 7 -29.26 -42.45 -35.17
CA ARG A 7 -27.89 -42.81 -34.80
C ARG A 7 -26.91 -42.21 -35.81
N PHE A 8 -25.83 -41.59 -35.35
CA PHE A 8 -24.63 -41.38 -36.16
C PHE A 8 -23.43 -42.09 -35.53
N ARG A 9 -22.68 -42.79 -36.39
CA ARG A 9 -21.61 -43.75 -36.06
C ARG A 9 -20.27 -43.07 -35.74
N PRO A 10 -19.37 -43.75 -34.99
CA PRO A 10 -18.04 -43.25 -34.67
C PRO A 10 -17.06 -43.55 -35.81
N THR A 11 -16.21 -42.59 -36.17
CA THR A 11 -15.03 -42.81 -37.01
C THR A 11 -13.82 -43.03 -36.12
N ARG A 12 -13.25 -44.25 -36.21
CA ARG A 12 -11.91 -44.59 -35.73
C ARG A 12 -10.89 -44.25 -36.81
N ALA A 13 -9.85 -43.50 -36.46
CA ALA A 13 -8.56 -43.48 -37.16
C ALA A 13 -7.47 -43.50 -36.07
N ARG A 14 -6.98 -44.69 -35.71
CA ARG A 14 -5.76 -45.36 -36.18
C ARG A 14 -4.46 -44.68 -35.73
N LEU A 15 -3.80 -45.42 -34.83
CA LEU A 15 -2.42 -45.35 -34.38
C LEU A 15 -1.41 -45.11 -35.52
N GLY A 16 -0.42 -44.27 -35.22
CA GLY A 16 0.94 -44.36 -35.74
C GLY A 16 1.91 -44.29 -34.56
N ALA A 17 2.57 -45.40 -34.26
CA ALA A 17 3.65 -45.51 -33.28
C ALA A 17 4.98 -45.75 -34.01
N ALA A 18 6.05 -45.10 -33.56
CA ALA A 18 7.46 -45.51 -33.66
C ALA A 18 8.32 -44.40 -33.03
N THR A 19 8.71 -44.49 -31.74
CA THR A 19 9.89 -45.16 -31.16
C THR A 19 11.24 -44.46 -31.35
N ALA A 20 11.82 -44.15 -30.17
CA ALA A 20 13.20 -44.35 -29.75
C ALA A 20 14.25 -43.25 -30.03
N GLY A 21 14.89 -42.80 -28.95
CA GLY A 21 16.11 -42.01 -28.97
C GLY A 21 16.51 -41.48 -27.58
N LEU A 22 16.95 -42.37 -26.69
CA LEU A 22 17.56 -42.07 -25.39
C LEU A 22 19.03 -41.67 -25.61
N ALA A 23 19.50 -40.51 -25.15
CA ALA A 23 20.91 -40.28 -24.77
C ALA A 23 21.12 -38.94 -24.03
N LEU A 24 21.36 -39.09 -22.74
CA LEU A 24 22.05 -38.27 -21.74
C LEU A 24 23.20 -37.35 -22.25
N ALA A 25 23.21 -36.08 -21.84
CA ALA A 25 24.42 -35.34 -21.45
C ALA A 25 24.05 -34.04 -20.71
N ALA A 26 24.42 -33.98 -19.43
CA ALA A 26 24.43 -32.77 -18.63
C ALA A 26 25.50 -31.80 -19.15
N VAL A 27 25.13 -30.53 -19.33
CA VAL A 27 26.07 -29.42 -19.30
C VAL A 27 25.47 -28.33 -18.42
N LEU A 28 25.80 -28.40 -17.14
CA LEU A 28 25.82 -27.24 -16.25
C LEU A 28 26.94 -26.32 -16.76
N THR A 29 26.58 -25.19 -17.36
CA THR A 29 27.50 -24.05 -17.48
C THR A 29 26.84 -22.83 -16.89
N ALA A 30 27.41 -22.43 -15.75
CA ALA A 30 27.12 -21.24 -15.01
C ALA A 30 27.50 -19.98 -15.80
N CYS A 31 26.64 -18.97 -15.73
CA CYS A 31 27.02 -17.57 -15.83
C CYS A 31 26.46 -16.85 -14.60
N GLY A 32 26.95 -17.24 -13.41
CA GLY A 32 26.84 -16.42 -12.22
C GLY A 32 28.04 -15.49 -12.19
N SER A 33 27.84 -14.24 -12.58
CA SER A 33 28.83 -13.19 -12.29
C SER A 33 28.65 -12.78 -10.83
N THR A 34 29.38 -13.43 -9.93
CA THR A 34 29.52 -12.94 -8.55
C THR A 34 30.33 -11.65 -8.59
N VAL A 35 29.69 -10.52 -8.34
CA VAL A 35 30.39 -9.28 -7.98
C VAL A 35 30.92 -9.51 -6.57
N ALA A 36 32.23 -9.72 -6.46
CA ALA A 36 32.94 -9.72 -5.18
C ALA A 36 33.01 -8.27 -4.66
N GLY A 37 31.94 -7.81 -4.02
CA GLY A 37 31.93 -6.62 -3.19
C GLY A 37 32.18 -7.03 -1.74
N THR A 38 33.40 -6.85 -1.24
CA THR A 38 33.66 -6.87 0.20
C THR A 38 32.98 -5.65 0.82
N VAL A 39 31.82 -5.84 1.44
CA VAL A 39 31.31 -4.88 2.43
C VAL A 39 32.23 -4.97 3.65
N ALA A 40 32.95 -3.88 3.92
CA ALA A 40 33.69 -3.74 5.16
C ALA A 40 32.68 -3.74 6.31
N ALA A 41 32.73 -4.78 7.15
CA ALA A 41 32.02 -4.79 8.41
C ALA A 41 32.51 -3.60 9.25
N ALA A 42 31.63 -2.63 9.47
CA ALA A 42 31.85 -1.63 10.50
C ALA A 42 31.81 -2.33 11.85
N ASP A 43 32.93 -2.25 12.56
CA ASP A 43 33.13 -2.71 13.93
C ASP A 43 32.04 -2.14 14.86
N PRO A 44 31.34 -2.95 15.68
CA PRO A 44 30.49 -2.43 16.74
C PRO A 44 31.40 -1.87 17.85
N GLY A 45 31.85 -0.63 17.64
CA GLY A 45 32.58 0.15 18.62
C GLY A 45 31.78 0.23 19.92
N THR A 46 32.32 -0.40 20.96
CA THR A 46 31.83 -0.31 22.33
C THR A 46 31.90 1.14 22.78
N VAL A 47 30.79 1.87 22.81
CA VAL A 47 30.74 3.23 23.35
C VAL A 47 30.57 3.16 24.86
N THR A 48 31.70 3.16 25.57
CA THR A 48 31.74 3.47 27.01
C THR A 48 31.35 4.93 27.24
N ASN A 49 30.16 5.17 27.78
CA ASN A 49 29.73 6.49 28.24
C ASN A 49 30.62 6.97 29.39
N THR A 50 31.61 7.80 29.07
CA THR A 50 32.40 8.54 30.07
C THR A 50 31.73 9.90 30.29
N VAL A 51 30.87 9.98 31.30
CA VAL A 51 30.35 11.27 31.77
C VAL A 51 31.49 12.05 32.42
N ARG A 52 31.90 13.16 31.78
CA ARG A 52 32.80 14.15 32.34
C ARG A 52 32.01 15.13 33.21
N PRO A 53 32.26 15.26 34.52
CA PRO A 53 31.63 16.30 35.32
C PRO A 53 32.42 17.61 35.18
N THR A 54 31.75 18.65 34.72
CA THR A 54 32.22 20.04 34.83
C THR A 54 31.97 20.53 36.26
N THR A 55 33.06 20.80 36.97
CA THR A 55 33.08 21.42 38.29
C THR A 55 32.73 22.90 38.23
N SER A 56 31.76 23.35 39.02
CA SER A 56 31.69 24.71 39.56
C SER A 56 30.75 24.78 40.77
N GLY A 57 31.26 25.26 41.92
CA GLY A 57 30.46 26.03 42.87
C GLY A 57 30.11 25.40 44.23
N THR A 58 30.93 25.74 45.23
CA THR A 58 30.52 26.28 46.55
C THR A 58 29.77 25.42 47.58
N THR A 59 30.42 25.32 48.73
CA THR A 59 30.05 24.73 50.02
C THR A 59 28.68 25.18 50.57
N ALA A 60 27.75 24.24 50.77
CA ALA A 60 26.63 24.39 51.71
C ALA A 60 26.19 23.04 52.31
N ARG A 61 25.91 23.08 53.62
CA ARG A 61 25.65 21.99 54.59
C ARG A 61 24.28 21.30 54.36
N PRO A 62 24.10 19.99 54.66
CA PRO A 62 22.91 19.25 54.29
C PRO A 62 21.74 19.54 55.24
N THR A 63 20.60 19.94 54.67
CA THR A 63 19.29 19.86 55.31
C THR A 63 18.46 18.83 54.55
N THR A 64 18.12 17.75 55.24
CA THR A 64 17.19 16.70 54.81
C THR A 64 15.81 17.31 54.51
N ALA A 65 15.52 17.49 53.23
CA ALA A 65 14.16 17.67 52.72
C ALA A 65 13.76 16.39 52.00
N ALA A 66 12.61 15.84 52.39
CA ALA A 66 12.03 14.65 51.79
C ALA A 66 11.78 14.91 50.29
N SER A 67 12.42 14.12 49.44
CA SER A 67 12.16 14.11 48.01
C SER A 67 10.81 13.43 47.76
N THR A 68 9.79 14.23 47.48
CA THR A 68 8.61 13.77 46.76
C THR A 68 9.08 13.18 45.43
N PRO A 69 8.63 11.99 45.00
CA PRO A 69 9.01 11.46 43.69
C PRO A 69 8.40 12.38 42.64
N THR A 70 9.26 13.09 41.91
CA THR A 70 8.86 13.79 40.69
C THR A 70 8.36 12.73 39.73
N SER A 71 7.06 12.76 39.44
CA SER A 71 6.44 11.97 38.38
C SER A 71 7.24 12.18 37.10
N THR A 72 8.03 11.19 36.72
CA THR A 72 8.73 11.18 35.44
C THR A 72 7.67 10.86 34.41
N THR A 73 7.20 11.87 33.66
CA THR A 73 6.43 11.62 32.45
C THR A 73 7.25 10.65 31.59
N PRO A 74 6.70 9.49 31.16
CA PRO A 74 7.42 8.60 30.26
C PRO A 74 7.91 9.42 29.07
N THR A 75 9.21 9.40 28.81
CA THR A 75 9.77 10.01 27.61
C THR A 75 9.23 9.21 26.44
N ASP A 76 8.57 9.88 25.49
CA ASP A 76 8.04 9.22 24.31
C ASP A 76 9.18 8.54 23.53
N VAL A 77 8.88 7.42 22.88
CA VAL A 77 9.85 6.75 22.02
C VAL A 77 9.96 7.55 20.74
N THR A 78 11.17 8.00 20.41
CA THR A 78 11.48 8.71 19.16
C THR A 78 12.31 7.79 18.27
N PHE A 79 11.88 7.59 17.04
CA PHE A 79 12.58 6.85 16.01
C PHE A 79 13.73 7.69 15.41
N ASP A 80 14.66 7.06 14.69
CA ASP A 80 15.87 7.72 14.18
C ASP A 80 15.58 8.87 13.20
N ASN A 81 14.39 8.90 12.59
CA ASN A 81 13.91 9.96 11.71
C ASN A 81 13.25 11.14 12.46
N GLY A 82 13.13 11.06 13.79
CA GLY A 82 12.48 12.08 14.63
C GLY A 82 10.98 11.87 14.85
N LEU A 83 10.35 10.87 14.21
CA LEU A 83 8.96 10.49 14.46
C LEU A 83 8.82 9.95 15.88
N THR A 84 7.79 10.38 16.60
CA THR A 84 7.48 9.84 17.93
C THR A 84 6.40 8.77 17.86
N LEU A 85 6.39 7.85 18.83
CA LEU A 85 5.35 6.83 18.92
C LEU A 85 3.97 7.47 19.18
N THR A 86 3.89 8.65 19.82
CA THR A 86 2.63 9.39 19.95
C THR A 86 2.15 9.93 18.61
N GLU A 87 3.02 10.53 17.81
CA GLU A 87 2.68 11.00 16.46
C GLU A 87 2.21 9.84 15.59
N LEU A 88 2.96 8.73 15.56
CA LEU A 88 2.59 7.55 14.78
C LEU A 88 1.22 6.98 15.19
N ARG A 89 0.92 6.94 16.49
CA ARG A 89 -0.42 6.52 16.95
C ARG A 89 -1.51 7.50 16.51
N GLY A 90 -1.21 8.79 16.51
CA GLY A 90 -2.12 9.81 15.97
C GLY A 90 -2.43 9.57 14.50
N ASP A 91 -1.43 9.26 13.69
CA ASP A 91 -1.60 8.97 12.26
C ASP A 91 -2.42 7.70 12.03
N LEU A 92 -2.18 6.65 12.82
CA LEU A 92 -2.95 5.41 12.77
C LEU A 92 -4.42 5.62 13.13
N ASP A 93 -4.70 6.33 14.23
CA ASP A 93 -6.07 6.62 14.67
C ASP A 93 -6.80 7.51 13.64
N ALA A 94 -6.09 8.49 13.06
CA ALA A 94 -6.62 9.36 12.03
C ALA A 94 -6.90 8.60 10.73
N ALA A 95 -6.00 7.74 10.27
CA ALA A 95 -6.19 6.88 9.10
C ALA A 95 -7.40 5.95 9.23
N VAL A 96 -7.58 5.32 10.39
CA VAL A 96 -8.78 4.53 10.72
C VAL A 96 -10.03 5.39 10.65
N THR A 97 -10.01 6.55 11.31
CA THR A 97 -11.18 7.44 11.41
C THR A 97 -11.59 7.97 10.04
N VAL A 98 -10.63 8.43 9.24
CA VAL A 98 -10.85 8.97 7.89
C VAL A 98 -11.46 7.90 6.98
N THR A 99 -10.87 6.70 6.97
CA THR A 99 -11.31 5.62 6.10
C THR A 99 -12.70 5.11 6.49
N ASP A 100 -12.95 4.89 7.78
CA ASP A 100 -14.27 4.47 8.27
C ASP A 100 -15.34 5.54 8.04
N THR A 101 -15.00 6.82 8.24
CA THR A 101 -15.92 7.93 8.00
C THR A 101 -16.33 8.01 6.53
N PHE A 102 -15.38 7.85 5.60
CA PHE A 102 -15.70 7.83 4.18
C PHE A 102 -16.67 6.69 3.84
N TRP A 103 -16.35 5.45 4.25
CA TRP A 103 -17.19 4.30 3.92
C TRP A 103 -18.55 4.37 4.60
N SER A 104 -18.63 4.77 5.88
CA SER A 104 -19.90 4.93 6.57
C SER A 104 -20.78 6.02 5.96
N THR A 105 -20.18 7.09 5.42
CA THR A 105 -20.90 8.20 4.78
C THR A 105 -21.39 7.81 3.38
N HIS A 106 -20.52 7.21 2.57
CA HIS A 106 -20.77 7.02 1.14
C HIS A 106 -21.22 5.61 0.75
N TRP A 107 -21.32 4.66 1.68
CA TRP A 107 -21.72 3.29 1.36
C TRP A 107 -23.00 3.23 0.51
N SER A 108 -24.04 3.97 0.92
CA SER A 108 -25.33 3.97 0.23
C SER A 108 -25.33 4.70 -1.11
N ASP A 109 -24.28 5.46 -1.42
CA ASP A 109 -24.11 6.11 -2.72
C ASP A 109 -23.65 5.10 -3.79
N TYR A 110 -22.94 4.05 -3.37
CA TYR A 110 -22.33 3.07 -4.26
C TYR A 110 -22.96 1.68 -4.18
N PHE A 111 -23.40 1.27 -2.99
CA PHE A 111 -23.81 -0.09 -2.70
C PHE A 111 -25.16 -0.15 -2.00
N THR A 112 -25.80 -1.32 -2.10
CA THR A 112 -27.01 -1.63 -1.35
C THR A 112 -26.65 -2.23 0.02
N GLY A 113 -27.64 -2.36 0.90
CA GLY A 113 -27.42 -2.88 2.26
C GLY A 113 -26.88 -1.83 3.22
N ALA A 114 -26.45 -2.29 4.40
CA ALA A 114 -25.89 -1.43 5.44
C ALA A 114 -24.38 -1.67 5.54
N TYR A 115 -23.63 -0.57 5.66
CA TYR A 115 -22.22 -0.64 6.02
C TYR A 115 -22.07 -1.14 7.45
N VAL A 116 -21.12 -2.05 7.63
CA VAL A 116 -20.61 -2.48 8.93
C VAL A 116 -19.11 -2.30 8.85
N ALA A 117 -18.52 -1.55 9.78
CA ALA A 117 -17.07 -1.39 9.84
C ALA A 117 -16.40 -2.71 10.27
N PRO A 118 -15.22 -3.05 9.73
CA PRO A 118 -14.41 -4.13 10.28
C PRO A 118 -13.94 -3.77 11.69
N THR A 119 -13.63 -4.78 12.50
CA THR A 119 -13.02 -4.59 13.81
C THR A 119 -11.56 -4.17 13.66
N VAL A 120 -11.12 -3.12 14.34
CA VAL A 120 -9.70 -2.74 14.36
C VAL A 120 -9.01 -3.46 15.52
N THR A 121 -8.27 -4.52 15.21
CA THR A 121 -7.31 -5.13 16.16
C THR A 121 -6.08 -4.23 16.30
N GLY A 122 -5.65 -3.58 15.21
CA GLY A 122 -4.64 -2.55 15.20
C GLY A 122 -3.20 -3.08 15.25
N LEU A 123 -2.32 -2.35 15.94
CA LEU A 123 -0.89 -2.67 16.02
C LEU A 123 -0.65 -4.01 16.72
N TYR A 124 0.16 -4.86 16.10
CA TYR A 124 0.77 -6.02 16.74
C TYR A 124 2.26 -6.10 16.47
N ASP A 125 2.97 -6.94 17.23
CA ASP A 125 4.37 -7.27 16.99
C ASP A 125 4.46 -8.74 16.56
N GLY A 126 4.69 -8.96 15.27
CA GLY A 126 4.84 -10.27 14.65
C GLY A 126 6.22 -10.90 14.89
N LEU A 127 7.21 -10.12 15.34
CA LEU A 127 8.52 -10.66 15.76
C LEU A 127 8.46 -11.20 17.20
N ALA A 128 7.49 -10.76 18.00
CA ALA A 128 7.22 -11.29 19.31
C ALA A 128 6.50 -12.65 19.23
N ALA A 129 7.27 -13.72 19.46
CA ALA A 129 6.77 -15.08 19.36
C ALA A 129 5.57 -15.35 20.29
N GLY A 130 4.46 -15.81 19.71
CA GLY A 130 3.26 -16.23 20.44
C GLY A 130 2.34 -15.09 20.89
N THR A 131 2.58 -13.85 20.45
CA THR A 131 1.71 -12.69 20.75
C THR A 131 0.97 -12.14 19.54
N ALA A 132 1.38 -12.51 18.32
CA ALA A 132 0.68 -12.12 17.10
C ALA A 132 -0.79 -12.57 17.17
N PRO A 133 -1.76 -11.70 16.80
CA PRO A 133 -3.14 -12.11 16.57
C PRO A 133 -3.20 -13.26 15.56
N THR A 134 -4.33 -13.96 15.52
CA THR A 134 -4.54 -15.06 14.58
C THR A 134 -5.66 -14.75 13.62
N CYS A 135 -5.50 -15.05 12.33
CA CYS A 135 -6.59 -15.09 11.37
C CYS A 135 -6.96 -16.54 11.07
N GLY A 136 -8.19 -16.95 11.36
CA GLY A 136 -8.63 -18.34 11.12
C GLY A 136 -7.86 -19.41 11.91
N GLY A 137 -7.17 -19.02 12.98
CA GLY A 137 -6.33 -19.90 13.81
C GLY A 137 -4.84 -19.88 13.46
N GLU A 138 -4.44 -19.22 12.38
CA GLU A 138 -3.04 -19.05 12.01
C GLU A 138 -2.51 -17.68 12.47
N PRO A 139 -1.33 -17.59 13.11
CA PRO A 139 -0.74 -16.32 13.51
C PRO A 139 -0.46 -15.40 12.33
N LEU A 140 -0.68 -14.10 12.50
CA LEU A 140 -0.31 -13.08 11.52
C LEU A 140 1.22 -12.99 11.37
N GLU A 141 1.68 -12.79 10.14
CA GLU A 141 3.11 -12.72 9.81
C GLU A 141 3.73 -11.38 10.20
N ALA A 142 5.00 -11.37 10.60
CA ALA A 142 5.72 -10.13 10.83
C ALA A 142 5.87 -9.30 9.53
N TYR A 143 6.07 -8.00 9.67
CA TYR A 143 6.28 -7.08 8.54
C TYR A 143 5.12 -7.04 7.52
N ASN A 144 3.89 -7.27 7.97
CA ASN A 144 2.71 -7.36 7.11
C ASN A 144 1.48 -6.66 7.74
N ALA A 145 0.48 -6.31 6.92
CA ALA A 145 -0.82 -5.83 7.32
C ALA A 145 -1.91 -6.75 6.75
N PHE A 146 -3.04 -6.83 7.45
CA PHE A 146 -4.05 -7.83 7.17
C PHE A 146 -5.45 -7.34 7.39
N TYR A 147 -6.32 -7.64 6.43
CA TYR A 147 -7.73 -7.92 6.65
C TYR A 147 -7.98 -9.42 6.83
N CYS A 148 -8.52 -9.80 7.98
CA CYS A 148 -8.94 -11.16 8.24
C CYS A 148 -10.43 -11.35 7.98
N SER A 149 -10.77 -12.11 6.92
CA SER A 149 -12.17 -12.43 6.58
C SER A 149 -12.85 -13.38 7.57
N ALA A 150 -12.10 -14.12 8.38
CA ALA A 150 -12.66 -15.09 9.34
C ALA A 150 -13.35 -14.42 10.53
N ASP A 151 -12.86 -13.25 10.96
CA ASP A 151 -13.41 -12.49 12.09
C ASP A 151 -13.67 -11.01 11.76
N ASP A 152 -13.55 -10.62 10.48
CA ASP A 152 -13.78 -9.27 9.96
C ASP A 152 -12.93 -8.23 10.71
N SER A 153 -11.62 -8.48 10.81
CA SER A 153 -10.69 -7.65 11.57
C SER A 153 -9.51 -7.11 10.75
N LEU A 154 -9.00 -5.95 11.14
CA LEU A 154 -7.82 -5.30 10.57
C LEU A 154 -6.68 -5.29 11.59
N ALA A 155 -5.47 -5.63 11.15
CA ALA A 155 -4.27 -5.61 11.97
C ALA A 155 -3.04 -5.24 11.13
N TRP A 156 -2.05 -4.60 11.74
CA TRP A 156 -0.82 -4.21 11.05
C TRP A 156 0.40 -4.34 11.97
N ASP A 157 1.47 -4.89 11.42
CA ASP A 157 2.70 -5.12 12.16
C ASP A 157 3.42 -3.80 12.47
N VAL A 158 3.88 -3.66 13.71
CA VAL A 158 4.56 -2.46 14.18
C VAL A 158 5.85 -2.19 13.41
N ASN A 159 6.59 -3.22 12.99
CA ASN A 159 7.86 -3.04 12.29
C ASN A 159 7.62 -2.56 10.86
N LEU A 160 6.58 -3.07 10.17
CA LEU A 160 6.15 -2.54 8.87
C LEU A 160 5.81 -1.05 8.98
N ILE A 161 4.96 -0.69 9.93
CA ILE A 161 4.48 0.67 10.08
C ILE A 161 5.61 1.63 10.46
N VAL A 162 6.44 1.26 11.44
CA VAL A 162 7.58 2.10 11.87
C VAL A 162 8.59 2.28 10.75
N ASP A 163 9.01 1.20 10.09
CA ASP A 163 10.03 1.28 9.04
C ASP A 163 9.51 2.00 7.80
N GLY A 164 8.23 1.80 7.44
CA GLY A 164 7.57 2.50 6.34
C GLY A 164 7.40 3.99 6.62
N SER A 165 6.91 4.36 7.79
CA SER A 165 6.82 5.77 8.20
C SER A 165 8.19 6.43 8.34
N ALA A 166 9.23 5.67 8.71
CA ALA A 166 10.60 6.17 8.79
C ALA A 166 11.20 6.50 7.42
N GLN A 167 10.90 5.68 6.41
CA GLN A 167 11.49 5.79 5.08
C GLN A 167 10.68 6.67 4.12
N ILE A 168 9.36 6.67 4.26
CA ILE A 168 8.45 7.28 3.29
C ILE A 168 7.81 8.55 3.84
N GLY A 169 7.17 8.47 5.01
CA GLY A 169 6.51 9.60 5.65
C GLY A 169 5.24 9.23 6.42
N ASP A 170 4.56 10.24 6.94
CA ASP A 170 3.37 10.14 7.79
C ASP A 170 2.10 9.73 7.02
N SER A 171 2.12 9.77 5.68
CA SER A 171 1.04 9.23 4.85
C SER A 171 1.11 7.71 4.64
N PHE A 172 2.22 7.05 4.97
CA PHE A 172 2.38 5.60 4.81
C PHE A 172 1.31 4.78 5.56
N PRO A 173 0.99 5.06 6.85
CA PRO A 173 -0.05 4.34 7.57
C PRO A 173 -1.44 4.52 6.94
N TYR A 174 -1.73 5.69 6.35
CA TYR A 174 -3.00 5.93 5.66
C TYR A 174 -3.17 5.02 4.45
N LEU A 175 -2.11 4.83 3.65
CA LEU A 175 -2.17 3.91 2.53
C LEU A 175 -2.45 2.48 2.99
N VAL A 176 -1.66 1.99 3.95
CA VAL A 176 -1.76 0.61 4.45
C VAL A 176 -3.15 0.35 5.00
N ILE A 177 -3.65 1.24 5.88
CA ILE A 177 -4.97 1.07 6.50
C ILE A 177 -6.08 1.14 5.44
N ALA A 178 -6.02 2.10 4.51
CA ALA A 178 -7.03 2.22 3.45
C ALA A 178 -7.04 1.02 2.50
N HIS A 179 -5.87 0.43 2.23
CA HIS A 179 -5.72 -0.81 1.46
C HIS A 179 -6.40 -1.99 2.18
N GLU A 180 -6.08 -2.24 3.45
CA GLU A 180 -6.70 -3.34 4.21
C GLU A 180 -8.23 -3.13 4.36
N TRP A 181 -8.67 -1.88 4.48
CA TRP A 181 -10.10 -1.55 4.44
C TRP A 181 -10.73 -1.86 3.08
N GLY A 182 -9.98 -1.72 1.99
CA GLY A 182 -10.35 -2.15 0.65
C GLY A 182 -10.73 -3.63 0.61
N HIS A 183 -9.96 -4.51 1.26
CA HIS A 183 -10.32 -5.91 1.41
C HIS A 183 -11.60 -6.12 2.22
N ALA A 184 -11.79 -5.36 3.30
CA ALA A 184 -13.05 -5.39 4.05
C ALA A 184 -14.24 -5.00 3.17
N VAL A 185 -14.09 -4.01 2.30
CA VAL A 185 -15.10 -3.64 1.31
C VAL A 185 -15.34 -4.78 0.34
N GLN A 186 -14.29 -5.36 -0.25
CA GLN A 186 -14.40 -6.50 -1.18
C GLN A 186 -15.17 -7.68 -0.58
N ALA A 187 -14.93 -8.00 0.69
CA ALA A 187 -15.65 -9.06 1.42
C ALA A 187 -17.15 -8.80 1.57
N ARG A 188 -17.59 -7.55 1.42
CA ARG A 188 -19.00 -7.12 1.47
C ARG A 188 -19.62 -7.02 0.08
N LEU A 189 -18.84 -7.06 -0.99
CA LEU A 189 -19.34 -6.94 -2.36
C LEU A 189 -19.94 -8.26 -2.88
N ASP A 190 -20.80 -8.14 -3.89
CA ASP A 190 -21.11 -9.30 -4.73
C ASP A 190 -19.82 -9.78 -5.42
N PRO A 191 -19.51 -11.10 -5.45
CA PRO A 191 -18.29 -11.61 -6.06
C PRO A 191 -18.06 -11.19 -7.52
N SER A 192 -19.12 -10.84 -8.27
CA SER A 192 -19.01 -10.32 -9.64
C SER A 192 -18.46 -8.89 -9.73
N LEU A 193 -18.38 -8.17 -8.61
CA LEU A 193 -17.80 -6.83 -8.51
C LEU A 193 -16.35 -6.85 -8.00
N VAL A 194 -15.85 -8.02 -7.59
CA VAL A 194 -14.49 -8.21 -7.12
C VAL A 194 -13.59 -8.52 -8.33
N ALA A 195 -12.52 -7.73 -8.51
CA ALA A 195 -11.60 -7.89 -9.62
C ALA A 195 -10.80 -9.20 -9.50
N ALA A 196 -10.35 -9.77 -10.62
CA ALA A 196 -9.39 -10.87 -10.56
C ALA A 196 -8.06 -10.41 -9.96
N GLY A 197 -7.65 -9.16 -10.25
CA GLY A 197 -6.62 -8.43 -9.51
C GLY A 197 -7.13 -7.96 -8.15
N TYR A 198 -7.33 -8.89 -7.22
CA TYR A 198 -7.91 -8.64 -5.89
C TYR A 198 -7.15 -7.54 -5.11
N GLU A 199 -5.83 -7.67 -5.00
CA GLU A 199 -4.96 -6.69 -4.33
C GLU A 199 -4.96 -5.31 -5.01
N LEU A 200 -4.95 -5.30 -6.35
CA LEU A 200 -4.98 -4.06 -7.13
C LEU A 200 -6.30 -3.30 -6.96
N GLN A 201 -7.41 -4.02 -6.84
CA GLN A 201 -8.68 -3.38 -6.52
C GLN A 201 -8.70 -2.83 -5.09
N ALA A 202 -8.01 -3.44 -4.13
CA ALA A 202 -7.87 -2.89 -2.78
C ALA A 202 -7.07 -1.57 -2.79
N ASP A 203 -5.98 -1.48 -3.56
CA ASP A 203 -5.26 -0.21 -3.79
C ASP A 203 -6.19 0.88 -4.38
N CYS A 204 -7.02 0.52 -5.35
CA CYS A 204 -7.99 1.45 -5.96
C CYS A 204 -9.05 1.91 -4.97
N LEU A 205 -9.65 1.00 -4.21
CA LEU A 205 -10.68 1.32 -3.22
C LEU A 205 -10.11 2.15 -2.08
N GLY A 206 -8.88 1.86 -1.63
CA GLY A 206 -8.16 2.66 -0.66
C GLY A 206 -7.91 4.09 -1.16
N ALA A 207 -7.46 4.24 -2.41
CA ALA A 207 -7.31 5.56 -3.04
C ALA A 207 -8.65 6.31 -3.13
N ALA A 208 -9.71 5.63 -3.57
CA ALA A 208 -11.04 6.23 -3.66
C ALA A 208 -11.52 6.76 -2.30
N ALA A 209 -11.23 6.02 -1.21
CA ALA A 209 -11.57 6.46 0.14
C ALA A 209 -10.74 7.66 0.60
N LEU A 210 -9.41 7.63 0.45
CA LEU A 210 -8.55 8.73 0.89
C LEU A 210 -8.83 10.03 0.10
N PHE A 211 -8.92 9.94 -1.22
CA PHE A 211 -9.18 11.12 -2.05
C PHE A 211 -10.64 11.58 -2.00
N GLY A 212 -11.58 10.66 -1.75
CA GLY A 212 -12.97 10.99 -1.44
C GLY A 212 -13.07 11.77 -0.12
N ALA A 213 -12.47 11.25 0.95
CA ALA A 213 -12.40 11.93 2.24
C ALA A 213 -11.76 13.32 2.15
N ALA A 214 -10.73 13.48 1.31
CA ALA A 214 -10.13 14.77 1.02
C ALA A 214 -11.09 15.73 0.29
N ALA A 215 -11.89 15.22 -0.65
CA ALA A 215 -12.94 16.00 -1.32
C ALA A 215 -14.06 16.42 -0.34
N ASP A 216 -14.35 15.58 0.66
CA ASP A 216 -15.33 15.87 1.72
C ASP A 216 -14.79 16.81 2.80
N GLY A 217 -13.48 17.08 2.80
CA GLY A 217 -12.80 17.89 3.82
C GLY A 217 -12.62 17.18 5.17
N THR A 218 -12.73 15.85 5.20
CA THR A 218 -12.46 15.02 6.40
C THR A 218 -11.02 14.52 6.46
N LEU A 219 -10.30 14.60 5.34
CA LEU A 219 -8.85 14.46 5.25
C LEU A 219 -8.27 15.73 4.63
N GLN A 220 -7.09 16.16 5.09
CA GLN A 220 -6.30 17.18 4.42
C GLN A 220 -4.94 16.57 4.14
N PHE A 221 -4.54 16.56 2.87
CA PHE A 221 -3.18 16.21 2.49
C PHE A 221 -2.26 17.42 2.70
N ASP A 222 -1.15 17.19 3.37
CA ASP A 222 -0.05 18.13 3.48
C ASP A 222 0.87 18.07 2.24
N GLU A 223 1.85 18.97 2.21
CA GLU A 223 2.79 19.05 1.10
C GLU A 223 3.76 17.85 1.13
N GLY A 224 3.44 16.81 0.36
CA GLY A 224 4.30 15.64 0.24
C GLY A 224 3.50 14.35 0.20
N ASP A 225 2.39 14.30 0.93
CA ASP A 225 1.63 13.08 1.22
C ASP A 225 1.22 12.35 -0.06
N THR A 226 0.68 13.06 -1.04
CA THR A 226 0.26 12.40 -2.30
C THR A 226 1.42 11.75 -3.06
N ARG A 227 2.65 12.28 -2.94
CA ARG A 227 3.87 11.67 -3.50
C ARG A 227 4.30 10.48 -2.66
N GLU A 228 4.21 10.58 -1.35
CA GLU A 228 4.53 9.51 -0.42
C GLU A 228 3.59 8.30 -0.59
N LEU A 229 2.28 8.51 -0.78
CA LEU A 229 1.33 7.44 -1.10
C LEU A 229 1.75 6.67 -2.37
N VAL A 230 2.14 7.37 -3.43
CA VAL A 230 2.63 6.74 -4.67
C VAL A 230 3.98 6.04 -4.47
N THR A 231 4.86 6.64 -3.68
CA THR A 231 6.18 6.06 -3.34
C THR A 231 6.01 4.76 -2.54
N SER A 232 5.04 4.73 -1.64
CA SER A 232 4.70 3.56 -0.82
C SER A 232 4.26 2.36 -1.66
N LEU A 233 3.43 2.58 -2.69
CA LEU A 233 3.01 1.52 -3.62
C LEU A 233 4.20 0.91 -4.39
N SER A 234 5.22 1.74 -4.69
CA SER A 234 6.43 1.27 -5.36
C SER A 234 7.31 0.45 -4.40
N ALA A 235 7.51 0.94 -3.16
CA ALA A 235 8.30 0.25 -2.15
C ALA A 235 7.68 -1.11 -1.75
N LEU A 236 6.36 -1.15 -1.60
CA LEU A 236 5.62 -2.36 -1.23
C LEU A 236 5.44 -3.34 -2.41
N GLY A 237 5.58 -2.88 -3.67
CA GLY A 237 5.46 -3.72 -4.87
C GLY A 237 6.74 -4.49 -5.23
N ASP A 238 7.91 -3.98 -4.85
CA ASP A 238 9.19 -4.50 -5.35
C ASP A 238 10.05 -5.23 -4.29
N GLU A 239 9.86 -4.99 -2.97
CA GLU A 239 10.90 -5.32 -1.96
C GLU A 239 10.53 -6.28 -0.81
N MET A 240 9.26 -6.72 -0.66
CA MET A 240 8.89 -7.58 0.47
C MET A 240 8.83 -9.06 0.06
N ALA A 241 9.67 -9.91 0.65
CA ALA A 241 9.79 -11.33 0.29
C ALA A 241 8.50 -12.17 0.46
N TRP A 242 7.52 -11.65 1.23
CA TRP A 242 6.19 -12.23 1.38
C TRP A 242 5.17 -11.68 0.36
N ALA A 243 5.42 -10.49 -0.20
CA ALA A 243 4.62 -9.90 -1.25
C ALA A 243 5.17 -10.37 -2.60
N THR A 244 4.75 -11.56 -3.05
CA THR A 244 5.14 -11.97 -4.40
C THR A 244 4.40 -11.10 -5.42
N GLU A 245 5.06 -10.73 -6.53
CA GLU A 245 4.44 -10.03 -7.67
C GLU A 245 3.19 -10.77 -8.18
N ALA A 246 3.14 -12.09 -7.99
CA ALA A 246 1.99 -12.93 -8.32
C ALA A 246 0.78 -12.72 -7.39
N ASP A 247 1.02 -12.25 -6.16
CA ASP A 247 -0.03 -12.01 -5.17
C ASP A 247 -0.49 -10.54 -5.22
N HIS A 248 0.41 -9.56 -5.24
CA HIS A 248 0.07 -8.12 -5.13
C HIS A 248 0.19 -7.29 -6.42
N GLY A 249 0.69 -7.88 -7.52
CA GLY A 249 0.99 -7.18 -8.76
C GLY A 249 2.30 -6.37 -8.72
N ASP A 250 2.75 -5.92 -9.90
CA ASP A 250 3.95 -5.08 -10.00
C ASP A 250 3.69 -3.65 -9.53
N SER A 251 4.75 -2.92 -9.17
CA SER A 251 4.65 -1.52 -8.71
C SER A 251 3.91 -0.59 -9.71
N PHE A 252 3.99 -0.82 -11.02
CA PHE A 252 3.25 -0.04 -12.02
C PHE A 252 1.76 -0.34 -12.01
N GLN A 253 1.37 -1.60 -11.87
CA GLN A 253 -0.02 -2.02 -11.77
C GLN A 253 -0.67 -1.41 -10.54
N ARG A 254 0.00 -1.49 -9.39
CA ARG A 254 -0.46 -0.90 -8.13
C ARG A 254 -0.70 0.59 -8.24
N VAL A 255 0.28 1.34 -8.75
CA VAL A 255 0.14 2.79 -8.99
C VAL A 255 -0.98 3.09 -9.99
N GLY A 256 -1.11 2.28 -11.05
CA GLY A 256 -2.17 2.46 -12.05
C GLY A 256 -3.59 2.28 -11.49
N TRP A 257 -3.81 1.27 -10.65
CA TRP A 257 -5.10 1.05 -9.98
C TRP A 257 -5.35 2.07 -8.87
N PHE A 258 -4.32 2.47 -8.13
CA PHE A 258 -4.43 3.58 -7.18
C PHE A 258 -4.84 4.88 -7.88
N ASP A 259 -4.24 5.21 -9.03
CA ASP A 259 -4.59 6.41 -9.80
C ASP A 259 -6.03 6.39 -10.33
N LEU A 260 -6.54 5.19 -10.65
CA LEU A 260 -7.94 4.99 -11.04
C LEU A 260 -8.89 5.37 -9.89
N GLY A 261 -8.62 4.91 -8.67
CA GLY A 261 -9.43 5.25 -7.50
C GLY A 261 -9.30 6.72 -7.13
N ARG A 262 -8.08 7.26 -7.19
CA ARG A 262 -7.78 8.67 -6.95
C ARG A 262 -8.56 9.61 -7.87
N THR A 263 -8.66 9.28 -9.16
CA THR A 263 -9.24 10.18 -10.17
C THR A 263 -10.70 9.89 -10.50
N GLY A 264 -11.11 8.63 -10.38
CA GLY A 264 -12.43 8.15 -10.76
C GLY A 264 -13.31 7.64 -9.61
N GLY A 265 -12.76 7.59 -8.39
CA GLY A 265 -13.47 7.15 -7.19
C GLY A 265 -13.93 5.68 -7.24
N VAL A 266 -14.82 5.32 -6.33
CA VAL A 266 -15.38 3.95 -6.21
C VAL A 266 -15.98 3.44 -7.54
N PRO A 267 -16.75 4.22 -8.33
CA PRO A 267 -17.30 3.72 -9.59
C PRO A 267 -16.24 3.25 -10.59
N ALA A 268 -15.07 3.90 -10.63
CA ALA A 268 -13.99 3.50 -11.52
C ALA A 268 -13.35 2.17 -11.07
N CYS A 269 -13.16 1.96 -9.77
CA CYS A 269 -12.65 0.71 -9.22
C CYS A 269 -13.56 -0.48 -9.51
N ILE A 270 -14.89 -0.29 -9.40
CA ILE A 270 -15.88 -1.33 -9.69
C ILE A 270 -15.99 -1.60 -11.20
N ALA A 271 -15.91 -0.57 -12.04
CA ALA A 271 -15.94 -0.74 -13.49
C ALA A 271 -14.71 -1.52 -14.01
N ALA A 272 -13.53 -1.26 -13.45
CA ALA A 272 -12.30 -1.96 -13.83
C ALA A 272 -12.31 -3.45 -13.46
N ALA A 273 -12.98 -3.84 -12.38
CA ALA A 273 -13.14 -5.24 -11.98
C ALA A 273 -13.84 -6.11 -13.03
N GLY A 274 -14.70 -5.50 -13.87
CA GLY A 274 -15.41 -6.18 -14.96
C GLY A 274 -14.67 -6.17 -16.30
N ASP A 275 -13.45 -5.63 -16.39
CA ASP A 275 -12.70 -5.50 -17.64
C ASP A 275 -11.53 -6.50 -17.73
N PRO A 276 -11.64 -7.57 -18.55
CA PRO A 276 -10.59 -8.57 -18.71
C PRO A 276 -9.27 -7.98 -19.24
N ALA A 277 -9.31 -6.82 -19.91
CA ALA A 277 -8.11 -6.14 -20.39
C ALA A 277 -7.29 -5.52 -19.25
N ARG A 278 -7.88 -5.32 -18.07
CA ARG A 278 -7.22 -4.79 -16.87
C ARG A 278 -6.60 -5.87 -16.00
N ASP A 279 -7.13 -7.10 -16.07
CA ASP A 279 -6.54 -8.29 -15.44
C ASP A 279 -5.25 -8.77 -16.14
N THR A 280 -4.98 -8.29 -17.36
CA THR A 280 -3.90 -8.78 -18.23
C THR A 280 -2.85 -7.72 -18.59
N VAL A 281 -2.78 -6.60 -17.88
CA VAL A 281 -1.76 -5.58 -18.14
C VAL A 281 -0.38 -6.08 -17.67
N THR A 282 0.21 -6.99 -18.43
CA THR A 282 1.64 -6.93 -18.73
C THR A 282 1.86 -5.64 -19.52
N GLN A 283 2.62 -4.73 -18.93
CA GLN A 283 2.94 -3.38 -19.40
C GLN A 283 3.01 -3.24 -20.93
N THR A 284 2.24 -2.30 -21.48
CA THR A 284 2.83 -1.47 -22.54
C THR A 284 3.66 -0.42 -21.80
N PRO A 285 4.98 -0.34 -22.02
CA PRO A 285 5.80 0.66 -21.34
C PRO A 285 5.25 2.06 -21.63
N PRO A 286 5.44 3.03 -20.72
CA PRO A 286 5.01 4.40 -20.96
C PRO A 286 5.59 4.84 -22.30
N LEU A 287 4.77 5.54 -23.10
CA LEU A 287 5.22 6.19 -24.33
C LEU A 287 6.55 6.87 -24.02
N THR A 288 7.63 6.37 -24.61
CA THR A 288 8.92 7.03 -24.58
C THR A 288 8.69 8.43 -25.13
N VAL A 289 8.65 9.44 -24.25
CA VAL A 289 8.83 10.81 -24.67
C VAL A 289 10.22 10.82 -25.29
N ALA A 290 10.25 10.90 -26.62
CA ALA A 290 11.49 11.01 -27.36
C ALA A 290 12.31 12.15 -26.72
N PRO A 291 13.60 11.96 -26.43
CA PRO A 291 14.39 13.02 -25.84
C PRO A 291 14.37 14.23 -26.77
N SER A 292 13.89 15.36 -26.25
CA SER A 292 13.96 16.64 -26.93
C SER A 292 15.40 16.88 -27.35
N ALA A 293 15.61 17.11 -28.65
CA ALA A 293 16.93 17.41 -29.21
C ALA A 293 17.54 18.63 -28.51
N PRO A 294 18.86 18.65 -28.25
CA PRO A 294 19.50 19.80 -27.63
C PRO A 294 19.72 20.89 -28.68
N GLY A 295 19.16 22.09 -28.48
CA GLY A 295 19.54 23.25 -29.29
C GLY A 295 18.69 24.51 -29.18
N GLY A 296 19.14 25.48 -28.36
CA GLY A 296 19.12 26.92 -28.68
C GLY A 296 17.89 27.75 -28.23
N GLY A 297 18.11 28.72 -27.32
CA GLY A 297 17.10 29.66 -26.76
C GLY A 297 16.69 30.82 -27.71
N PRO A 298 16.33 32.02 -27.21
CA PRO A 298 15.92 32.43 -25.86
C PRO A 298 14.39 32.68 -25.75
N GLU A 299 13.97 33.00 -24.53
CA GLU A 299 12.61 33.23 -24.03
C GLU A 299 11.70 34.03 -24.97
N ALA A 300 10.50 33.49 -25.23
CA ALA A 300 9.36 34.22 -25.74
C ALA A 300 8.27 34.23 -24.67
N GLU A 301 8.06 35.43 -24.12
CA GLU A 301 6.98 35.83 -23.24
C GLU A 301 5.61 35.41 -23.82
N MET A 302 4.91 34.48 -23.16
CA MET A 302 3.56 34.07 -23.56
C MET A 302 2.55 35.02 -22.91
N THR A 303 2.20 36.08 -23.64
CA THR A 303 1.09 36.97 -23.28
C THR A 303 -0.22 36.20 -23.43
N ALA A 304 -0.92 35.96 -22.31
CA ALA A 304 -2.24 35.36 -22.30
C ALA A 304 -3.25 36.29 -23.00
N THR A 305 -3.86 35.81 -24.08
CA THR A 305 -4.98 36.50 -24.74
C THR A 305 -6.28 36.00 -24.12
N VAL A 306 -7.00 36.88 -23.43
CA VAL A 306 -8.32 36.62 -22.86
C VAL A 306 -9.38 36.67 -23.97
N PRO A 307 -10.26 35.67 -24.14
CA PRO A 307 -11.38 35.76 -25.08
C PRO A 307 -12.47 36.69 -24.55
N SER A 308 -12.99 37.56 -25.41
CA SER A 308 -14.10 38.49 -25.11
C SER A 308 -15.47 37.77 -25.12
N GLU A 309 -16.33 38.11 -24.16
CA GLU A 309 -17.72 37.62 -24.07
C GLU A 309 -18.59 38.02 -25.28
N PRO A 310 -19.61 37.22 -25.65
CA PRO A 310 -20.59 37.60 -26.67
C PRO A 310 -21.68 38.53 -26.13
N THR A 311 -21.89 39.65 -26.81
CA THR A 311 -22.95 40.64 -26.58
C THR A 311 -24.34 40.10 -26.96
N ALA A 312 -25.33 40.32 -26.08
CA ALA A 312 -26.75 40.03 -26.34
C ALA A 312 -27.38 41.01 -27.35
N PRO A 313 -28.39 40.59 -28.15
CA PRO A 313 -29.05 41.45 -29.15
C PRO A 313 -30.11 42.38 -28.54
N PRO A 314 -30.46 43.50 -29.22
CA PRO A 314 -31.41 44.48 -28.70
C PRO A 314 -32.86 44.00 -28.84
N THR A 315 -33.67 44.27 -27.82
CA THR A 315 -35.12 44.14 -27.83
C THR A 315 -35.75 45.28 -28.64
N SER A 316 -36.68 44.95 -29.54
CA SER A 316 -37.66 45.88 -30.11
C SER A 316 -38.84 46.10 -29.18
#